data_AF-A0A068NSB5-F1
#
_entry.id   AF-A0A068NSB5-F1
#
_cell.length_a   1.000
_cell.length_b   1.000
_cell.length_c   1.000
_cell.angle_alpha   90.00
_cell.angle_beta   90.00
_cell.angle_gamma   90.00
#
_symmetry.space_group_name_H-M   'P 1'
#
loop_
_entity.id
_entity.type
_entity.pdbx_description
1 polymer ?
#
loop_
_entity_poly.entity_id
_entity_poly.type
_entity_poly.pdbx_seq_one_letter_code
_entity_poly.pdbx_strand_id
1 'polypeptide(L)'
;MSLVLASLAFLLAQGDGKVRMKQVTLARPGSLVPSLMIQARLDPMEPGRLSPKKFGVGNARQAWEFPWVMTGFVSGVAAPWELRFRVYSQDHKEDRDALITRMLLTLQQENLHRLKLDHAVQYNGKIVDVFLCWGGTAGGEQRFDIAEEGGFQKSVNTIYIYDVNSFTEPMEMAREIAHEYGHASLPAIGGYKEPEDWANGYLGEKLFLSWIRQGMEEGRLVPEDVMGVTKELLDKWLAANVTPLVQTAASNFPIQAALANPSKAGMDRYLGLALFASQVLPDAVFGRSLLLTGSTEAKDYPQALTLATEEPDSYTVRIPKSLANKPIWLPLGKGKVTGAKILQFRGKWIQLEAPEGTLNVVNRTS
;
A
#
# COMPACT_ATOMS: atom_id res chain seq x y z
N MET A 1 -4.48 -20.58 22.70
CA MET A 1 -3.69 -19.86 23.74
C MET A 1 -3.52 -18.44 23.24
N SER A 2 -4.41 -17.53 23.63
CA SER A 2 -4.41 -16.14 23.14
C SER A 2 -3.31 -15.36 23.86
N LEU A 3 -2.22 -15.05 23.16
CA LEU A 3 -1.30 -14.01 23.62
C LEU A 3 -2.01 -12.67 23.46
N VAL A 4 -2.48 -12.12 24.57
CA VAL A 4 -2.93 -10.73 24.66
C VAL A 4 -1.74 -9.84 24.34
N LEU A 5 -1.78 -9.12 23.22
CA LEU A 5 -0.83 -8.05 22.94
C LEU A 5 -0.95 -6.98 24.03
N ALA A 6 0.16 -6.66 24.69
CA ALA A 6 0.23 -5.63 25.70
C ALA A 6 0.18 -4.24 25.03
N SER A 7 -1.03 -3.69 24.91
CA SER A 7 -1.24 -2.27 24.63
C SER A 7 -1.07 -1.48 25.93
N LEU A 8 0.02 -0.73 26.07
CA LEU A 8 0.20 0.16 27.22
C LEU A 8 -0.44 1.51 26.88
N ALA A 9 -1.65 1.74 27.41
CA ALA A 9 -2.34 3.01 27.26
C ALA A 9 -1.91 3.96 28.37
N PHE A 10 -1.33 5.12 28.00
CA PHE A 10 -1.09 6.21 28.95
C PHE A 10 -2.03 7.37 28.65
N LEU A 11 -2.69 7.86 29.71
CA LEU A 11 -3.39 9.13 29.68
C LEU A 11 -2.41 10.21 30.13
N LEU A 12 -2.02 11.09 29.21
CA LEU A 12 -1.16 12.23 29.54
C LEU A 12 -2.02 13.48 29.73
N ALA A 13 -1.88 14.12 30.88
CA ALA A 13 -2.54 15.39 31.19
C ALA A 13 -1.48 16.48 31.41
N GLN A 14 -1.26 17.38 30.44
CA GLN A 14 -0.33 18.52 30.56
C GLN A 14 -1.00 19.84 30.99
N GLY A 15 -0.50 20.49 32.07
CA GLY A 15 -0.87 21.77 32.74
C GLY A 15 -2.09 22.64 32.29
N ASP A 16 -2.98 22.98 33.24
CA ASP A 16 -3.96 24.11 33.36
C ASP A 16 -4.93 24.54 32.23
N GLY A 17 -5.02 23.79 31.13
CA GLY A 17 -6.02 24.00 30.06
C GLY A 17 -6.06 22.81 29.12
N LYS A 18 -5.90 21.62 29.72
CA LYS A 18 -5.17 20.48 29.15
C LYS A 18 -5.94 19.79 28.03
N VAL A 19 -5.40 19.82 26.81
CA VAL A 19 -5.79 18.88 25.76
C VAL A 19 -5.48 17.47 26.27
N ARG A 20 -6.52 16.64 26.44
CA ARG A 20 -6.37 15.27 26.91
C ARG A 20 -5.95 14.39 25.73
N MET A 21 -4.90 13.60 25.93
CA MET A 21 -4.36 12.70 24.93
C MET A 21 -4.32 11.26 25.47
N LYS A 22 -4.72 10.31 24.63
CA LYS A 22 -4.55 8.87 24.83
C LYS A 22 -3.50 8.38 23.87
N GLN A 23 -2.48 7.70 24.39
CA GLN A 23 -1.42 7.11 23.57
C GLN A 23 -1.47 5.59 23.66
N VAL A 24 -1.33 4.92 22.52
CA VAL A 24 -1.19 3.46 22.40
C VAL A 24 0.03 3.16 21.56
N THR A 25 0.97 2.40 22.10
CA THR A 25 2.09 1.85 21.32
C THR A 25 1.76 0.43 20.87
N LEU A 26 2.04 0.12 19.61
CA LEU A 26 1.79 -1.19 19.03
C LEU A 26 3.13 -1.87 18.78
N ALA A 27 3.33 -3.01 19.43
CA ALA A 27 4.40 -3.94 19.11
C ALA A 27 3.89 -4.96 18.09
N ARG A 28 4.77 -5.40 17.20
CA ARG A 28 4.45 -6.56 16.36
C ARG A 28 4.42 -7.81 17.25
N PRO A 29 3.54 -8.80 16.98
CA PRO A 29 3.65 -10.11 17.60
C PRO A 29 5.09 -10.63 17.55
N GLY A 30 5.61 -11.10 18.68
CA GLY A 30 6.99 -11.59 18.79
C GLY A 30 8.07 -10.51 18.95
N SER A 31 7.73 -9.22 18.91
CA SER A 31 8.63 -8.12 19.26
C SER A 31 8.25 -7.52 20.61
N LEU A 32 9.25 -7.28 21.46
CA LEU A 32 9.07 -6.49 22.69
C LEU A 32 9.24 -4.99 22.46
N VAL A 33 9.77 -4.60 21.30
CA VAL A 33 10.01 -3.20 20.95
C VAL A 33 8.83 -2.70 20.08
N PRO A 34 8.04 -1.73 20.57
CA PRO A 34 7.02 -1.10 19.76
C PRO A 34 7.65 -0.34 18.60
N SER A 35 7.10 -0.51 17.40
CA SER A 35 7.55 0.20 16.19
C SER A 35 6.50 1.16 15.65
N LEU A 36 5.32 1.17 16.25
CA LEU A 36 4.18 1.99 15.88
C LEU A 36 3.59 2.65 17.13
N MET A 37 3.05 3.86 16.97
CA MET A 37 2.32 4.55 18.01
C MET A 37 1.13 5.29 17.42
N ILE A 38 0.01 5.23 18.14
CA ILE A 38 -1.20 6.00 17.86
C ILE A 38 -1.40 6.97 19.03
N GLN A 39 -1.63 8.24 18.74
CA GLN A 39 -2.07 9.23 19.72
C GLN A 39 -3.43 9.79 19.31
N ALA A 40 -4.41 9.65 20.19
CA ALA A 40 -5.75 10.18 20.03
C ALA A 40 -5.93 11.42 20.91
N ARG A 41 -6.44 12.50 20.32
CA ARG A 41 -6.90 13.67 21.07
C ARG A 41 -8.32 13.38 21.59
N LEU A 42 -8.50 13.44 22.91
CA LEU A 42 -9.77 13.11 23.57
C LEU A 42 -10.72 14.33 23.68
N ASP A 43 -10.27 15.50 23.27
CA ASP A 43 -11.06 16.73 23.20
C ASP A 43 -11.07 17.24 21.75
N PRO A 44 -12.16 17.86 21.28
CA PRO A 44 -12.18 18.45 19.95
C PRO A 44 -11.12 19.55 19.82
N MET A 45 -10.64 19.77 18.61
CA MET A 45 -9.81 20.89 18.18
C MET A 45 -10.68 22.13 18.05
N GLU A 46 -10.18 23.27 18.54
CA GLU A 46 -10.85 24.56 18.46
C GLU A 46 -9.85 25.60 17.91
N PRO A 47 -10.03 26.11 16.67
CA PRO A 47 -11.01 25.66 15.68
C PRO A 47 -10.70 24.24 15.16
N GLY A 48 -11.68 23.59 14.55
CA GLY A 48 -11.48 22.31 13.88
C GLY A 48 -10.59 22.44 12.63
N ARG A 49 -10.10 21.30 12.14
CA ARG A 49 -9.30 21.29 10.90
C ARG A 49 -10.22 21.43 9.70
N LEU A 50 -9.97 22.44 8.87
CA LEU A 50 -10.61 22.55 7.57
C LEU A 50 -9.93 21.62 6.55
N SER A 51 -10.75 20.92 5.77
CA SER A 51 -10.28 20.13 4.63
C SER A 51 -9.69 21.05 3.54
N PRO A 52 -8.53 20.70 2.95
CA PRO A 52 -8.00 21.38 1.78
C PRO A 52 -8.95 21.31 0.58
N LYS A 53 -9.66 20.19 0.40
CA LYS A 53 -10.71 20.05 -0.61
C LYS A 53 -11.95 20.85 -0.19
N LYS A 54 -12.50 21.58 -1.17
CA LYS A 54 -13.82 22.22 -1.05
C LYS A 54 -14.92 21.37 -1.67
N PHE A 55 -15.99 21.16 -0.91
CA PHE A 55 -17.15 20.33 -1.22
C PHE A 55 -18.34 21.19 -1.66
N GLY A 56 -19.17 20.67 -2.56
CA GLY A 56 -20.30 21.39 -3.15
C GLY A 56 -20.11 21.68 -4.65
N VAL A 57 -21.05 22.42 -5.25
CA VAL A 57 -21.07 22.72 -6.69
C VAL A 57 -20.97 24.22 -6.93
N GLY A 58 -20.19 24.63 -7.94
CA GLY A 58 -20.06 26.03 -8.34
C GLY A 58 -19.55 26.94 -7.22
N ASN A 59 -20.24 28.06 -7.00
CA ASN A 59 -19.85 29.07 -6.02
C ASN A 59 -20.18 28.69 -4.56
N ALA A 60 -20.92 27.59 -4.33
CA ALA A 60 -21.27 27.10 -2.99
C ALA A 60 -20.22 26.13 -2.40
N ARG A 61 -19.01 26.09 -2.96
CA ARG A 61 -17.96 25.18 -2.51
C ARG A 61 -17.35 25.63 -1.18
N GLN A 62 -17.50 24.82 -0.15
CA GLN A 62 -16.99 25.08 1.20
C GLN A 62 -16.06 23.98 1.69
N ALA A 63 -15.06 24.35 2.48
CA ALA A 63 -14.25 23.36 3.20
C ALA A 63 -15.10 22.77 4.33
N TRP A 64 -15.09 21.45 4.47
CA TRP A 64 -15.67 20.80 5.65
C TRP A 64 -14.71 20.91 6.83
N GLU A 65 -15.27 20.98 8.03
CA GLU A 65 -14.54 21.05 9.29
C GLU A 65 -14.52 19.69 9.98
N PHE A 66 -13.36 19.36 10.56
CA PHE A 66 -13.06 18.10 11.22
C PHE A 66 -12.45 18.41 12.60
N PRO A 67 -13.26 18.41 13.68
CA PRO A 67 -12.81 18.79 15.00
C PRO A 67 -11.95 17.72 15.68
N TRP A 68 -11.98 16.46 15.24
CA TRP A 68 -11.24 15.38 15.91
C TRP A 68 -9.99 15.00 15.13
N VAL A 69 -8.94 14.56 15.85
CA VAL A 69 -7.70 14.10 15.23
C VAL A 69 -7.10 12.91 15.97
N MET A 70 -6.71 11.92 15.19
CA MET A 70 -5.83 10.84 15.59
C MET A 70 -4.55 10.91 14.79
N THR A 71 -3.43 10.62 15.43
CA THR A 71 -2.10 10.72 14.82
C THR A 71 -1.38 9.40 14.89
N GLY A 72 -0.78 9.01 13.77
CA GLY A 72 -0.05 7.76 13.61
C GLY A 72 1.44 8.03 13.42
N PHE A 73 2.26 7.41 14.26
CA PHE A 73 3.71 7.53 14.26
C PHE A 73 4.37 6.18 14.01
N VAL A 74 5.55 6.24 13.40
CA VAL A 74 6.43 5.10 13.19
C VAL A 74 7.75 5.35 13.90
N SER A 75 8.43 4.29 14.32
CA SER A 75 9.79 4.40 14.84
C SER A 75 10.68 5.00 13.75
N GLY A 76 11.29 6.14 14.04
CA GLY A 76 12.08 6.90 13.07
C GLY A 76 13.57 6.69 13.19
N VAL A 77 14.30 7.21 12.20
CA VAL A 77 15.76 7.32 12.24
C VAL A 77 16.16 8.74 12.69
N ALA A 78 15.40 9.75 12.27
CA ALA A 78 15.68 11.15 12.60
C ALA A 78 15.14 11.55 13.99
N ALA A 79 14.04 10.91 14.41
CA ALA A 79 13.44 11.07 15.73
C ALA A 79 12.96 9.71 16.25
N PRO A 80 12.81 9.51 17.58
CA PRO A 80 12.28 8.26 18.12
C PRO A 80 10.91 7.88 17.54
N TRP A 81 10.08 8.89 17.26
CA TRP A 81 8.76 8.76 16.66
C TRP A 81 8.57 9.80 15.56
N GLU A 82 8.35 9.34 14.33
CA GLU A 82 8.10 10.17 13.17
C GLU A 82 6.60 10.12 12.83
N LEU A 83 5.94 11.28 12.80
CA LEU A 83 4.54 11.40 12.42
C LEU A 83 4.36 11.08 10.94
N ARG A 84 3.46 10.16 10.61
CA ARG A 84 3.18 9.72 9.23
C ARG A 84 1.76 9.97 8.79
N PHE A 85 0.81 9.88 9.73
CA PHE A 85 -0.61 10.05 9.43
C PHE A 85 -1.28 10.99 10.41
N ARG A 86 -2.18 11.83 9.91
CA ARG A 86 -3.16 12.55 10.71
C ARG A 86 -4.54 12.20 10.18
N VAL A 87 -5.32 11.48 10.98
CA VAL A 87 -6.68 11.07 10.65
C VAL A 87 -7.65 12.02 11.35
N TYR A 88 -8.31 12.84 10.55
CA TYR A 88 -9.28 13.83 10.96
C TYR A 88 -10.70 13.30 10.79
N SER A 89 -11.56 13.50 11.78
CA SER A 89 -12.93 13.00 11.76
C SER A 89 -13.95 14.06 12.19
N GLN A 90 -15.15 13.97 11.61
CA GLN A 90 -16.29 14.83 11.97
C GLN A 90 -17.01 14.35 13.25
N ASP A 91 -16.87 13.06 13.59
CA ASP A 91 -17.38 12.46 14.83
C ASP A 91 -16.26 11.71 15.55
N HIS A 92 -16.30 11.69 16.88
CA HIS A 92 -15.37 10.89 17.67
C HIS A 92 -15.91 9.49 17.92
N LYS A 93 -15.70 8.60 16.94
CA LYS A 93 -15.87 7.16 17.14
C LYS A 93 -14.48 6.53 17.26
N GLU A 94 -13.90 6.60 18.47
CA GLU A 94 -12.51 6.21 18.77
C GLU A 94 -12.08 4.91 18.09
N ASP A 95 -12.96 3.90 18.07
CA ASP A 95 -12.63 2.58 17.56
C ASP A 95 -12.32 2.60 16.06
N ARG A 96 -13.08 3.32 15.24
CA ARG A 96 -12.89 3.32 13.78
C ARG A 96 -11.66 4.10 13.37
N ASP A 97 -11.48 5.29 13.94
CA ASP A 97 -10.33 6.15 13.65
C ASP A 97 -9.03 5.44 14.02
N ALA A 98 -9.03 4.70 15.14
CA ALA A 98 -7.93 3.85 15.56
C ALA A 98 -7.65 2.69 14.61
N LEU A 99 -8.68 1.99 14.14
CA LEU A 99 -8.53 0.90 13.19
C LEU A 99 -7.96 1.38 11.85
N ILE A 100 -8.45 2.51 11.32
CA ILE A 100 -7.93 3.11 10.09
C ILE A 100 -6.47 3.55 10.28
N THR A 101 -6.18 4.29 11.36
CA THR A 101 -4.82 4.75 11.66
C THR A 101 -3.86 3.57 11.79
N ARG A 102 -4.26 2.51 12.49
CA ARG A 102 -3.48 1.29 12.68
C ARG A 102 -3.20 0.60 11.35
N MET A 103 -4.21 0.44 10.49
CA MET A 103 -4.01 -0.16 9.17
C MET A 103 -3.05 0.67 8.32
N LEU A 104 -3.22 1.99 8.24
CA LEU A 104 -2.33 2.87 7.47
C LEU A 104 -0.87 2.76 7.93
N LEU A 105 -0.64 2.69 9.24
CA LEU A 105 0.69 2.44 9.79
C LEU A 105 1.26 1.07 9.40
N THR A 106 0.43 0.02 9.44
CA THR A 106 0.82 -1.33 8.97
C THR A 106 1.21 -1.31 7.49
N LEU A 107 0.40 -0.67 6.64
CA LEU A 107 0.64 -0.54 5.20
C LEU A 107 1.94 0.22 4.92
N GLN A 108 2.16 1.33 5.64
CA GLN A 108 3.38 2.13 5.52
C GLN A 108 4.62 1.35 5.89
N GLN A 109 4.56 0.55 6.95
CA GLN A 109 5.69 -0.29 7.35
C GLN A 109 5.99 -1.37 6.31
N GLU A 110 4.97 -2.04 5.77
CA GLU A 110 5.19 -3.04 4.71
C GLU A 110 5.76 -2.38 3.44
N ASN A 111 5.27 -1.20 3.05
CA ASN A 111 5.78 -0.44 1.91
C ASN A 111 7.27 -0.07 2.08
N LEU A 112 7.64 0.46 3.27
CA LEU A 112 9.04 0.75 3.59
C LEU A 112 9.89 -0.52 3.67
N HIS A 113 9.39 -1.58 4.32
CA HIS A 113 10.16 -2.79 4.52
C HIS A 113 10.49 -3.46 3.19
N ARG A 114 9.49 -3.60 2.31
CA ARG A 114 9.59 -4.36 1.07
C ARG A 114 10.10 -3.51 -0.09
N LEU A 115 9.50 -2.35 -0.33
CA LEU A 115 9.82 -1.54 -1.51
C LEU A 115 10.87 -0.47 -1.26
N LYS A 116 11.20 -0.19 0.02
CA LYS A 116 12.01 0.98 0.42
C LYS A 116 11.40 2.30 -0.07
N LEU A 117 10.09 2.34 -0.27
CA LEU A 117 9.34 3.53 -0.67
C LEU A 117 8.76 4.21 0.57
N ASP A 118 9.11 5.49 0.73
CA ASP A 118 8.57 6.38 1.76
C ASP A 118 7.64 7.41 1.10
N HIS A 119 6.82 8.10 1.89
CA HIS A 119 6.06 9.24 1.37
C HIS A 119 7.01 10.33 0.86
N ALA A 120 6.62 11.02 -0.21
CA ALA A 120 7.43 12.08 -0.77
C ALA A 120 7.51 13.28 0.17
N VAL A 121 8.73 13.76 0.43
CA VAL A 121 9.01 14.87 1.37
C VAL A 121 8.32 16.18 0.98
N GLN A 122 8.09 16.38 -0.32
CA GLN A 122 7.42 17.57 -0.86
C GLN A 122 5.96 17.71 -0.40
N TYR A 123 5.31 16.63 0.01
CA TYR A 123 3.95 16.67 0.54
C TYR A 123 3.97 16.64 2.05
N ASN A 124 3.79 17.83 2.65
CA ASN A 124 3.67 18.03 4.10
C ASN A 124 4.76 17.29 4.92
N GLY A 125 6.01 17.26 4.44
CA GLY A 125 7.11 16.62 5.15
C GLY A 125 6.94 15.11 5.36
N LYS A 126 6.34 14.41 4.37
CA LYS A 126 6.03 12.96 4.40
C LYS A 126 4.79 12.57 5.22
N ILE A 127 3.93 13.52 5.57
CA ILE A 127 2.68 13.27 6.30
C ILE A 127 1.53 13.14 5.30
N VAL A 128 0.72 12.09 5.46
CA VAL A 128 -0.56 11.91 4.77
C VAL A 128 -1.70 12.29 5.71
N ASP A 129 -2.54 13.23 5.29
CA ASP A 129 -3.74 13.62 6.03
C ASP A 129 -4.92 12.79 5.53
N VAL A 130 -5.73 12.25 6.44
CA VAL A 130 -6.91 11.43 6.12
C VAL A 130 -8.13 12.12 6.69
N PHE A 131 -9.19 12.26 5.89
CA PHE A 131 -10.42 12.94 6.26
C PHE A 131 -11.59 11.95 6.22
N LEU A 132 -12.17 11.66 7.38
CA LEU A 132 -13.31 10.76 7.54
C LEU A 132 -14.60 11.56 7.49
N CYS A 133 -15.29 11.46 6.35
CA CYS A 133 -16.43 12.28 5.99
C CYS A 133 -17.77 11.57 6.26
N TRP A 134 -18.74 12.26 6.85
CA TRP A 134 -20.10 11.74 7.00
C TRP A 134 -20.89 11.74 5.69
N GLY A 135 -20.62 12.71 4.82
CA GLY A 135 -21.32 12.86 3.54
C GLY A 135 -20.44 12.49 2.35
N GLY A 136 -21.04 12.52 1.17
CA GLY A 136 -20.41 12.11 -0.10
C GLY A 136 -20.94 10.77 -0.60
N THR A 137 -20.56 10.41 -1.81
CA THR A 137 -20.79 9.06 -2.34
C THR A 137 -19.82 8.11 -1.65
N ALA A 138 -20.32 6.99 -1.12
CA ALA A 138 -19.50 5.99 -0.45
C ALA A 138 -18.28 5.58 -1.30
N GLY A 139 -17.12 5.48 -0.64
CA GLY A 139 -15.83 5.20 -1.25
C GLY A 139 -14.73 6.15 -0.76
N GLY A 140 -13.57 6.04 -1.38
CA GLY A 140 -12.37 6.80 -1.10
C GLY A 140 -12.02 7.76 -2.23
N GLU A 141 -11.15 8.72 -1.91
CA GLU A 141 -10.47 9.54 -2.90
C GLU A 141 -9.14 10.04 -2.34
N GLN A 142 -8.05 9.68 -2.99
CA GLN A 142 -6.75 10.28 -2.77
C GLN A 142 -6.55 11.50 -3.67
N ARG A 143 -5.93 12.55 -3.11
CA ARG A 143 -5.60 13.78 -3.83
C ARG A 143 -4.26 14.35 -3.38
N PHE A 144 -3.58 15.00 -4.32
CA PHE A 144 -2.56 15.99 -4.02
C PHE A 144 -3.20 17.38 -4.12
N ASP A 145 -3.30 18.08 -2.99
CA ASP A 145 -3.93 19.40 -2.88
C ASP A 145 -2.93 20.43 -2.32
N ILE A 146 -3.39 21.68 -2.16
CA ILE A 146 -2.68 22.74 -1.45
C ILE A 146 -3.48 23.09 -0.20
N ALA A 147 -2.84 23.00 0.97
CA ALA A 147 -3.41 23.45 2.23
C ALA A 147 -2.79 24.79 2.64
N GLU A 148 -3.61 25.66 3.23
CA GLU A 148 -3.15 26.90 3.87
C GLU A 148 -3.12 26.69 5.39
N GLU A 149 -1.96 26.92 6.01
CA GLU A 149 -1.78 26.75 7.45
C GLU A 149 -0.86 27.86 7.96
N GLY A 150 -1.36 28.68 8.90
CA GLY A 150 -0.59 29.80 9.45
C GLY A 150 -0.18 30.86 8.42
N GLY A 151 -0.96 31.03 7.35
CA GLY A 151 -0.66 31.95 6.24
C GLY A 151 0.32 31.43 5.20
N PHE A 152 0.75 30.16 5.30
CA PHE A 152 1.63 29.51 4.33
C PHE A 152 0.90 28.44 3.54
N GLN A 153 1.13 28.41 2.24
CA GLN A 153 0.68 27.32 1.37
C GLN A 153 1.68 26.16 1.40
N LYS A 154 1.16 24.94 1.53
CA LYS A 154 1.94 23.72 1.43
C LYS A 154 1.21 22.70 0.57
N SER A 155 1.97 21.98 -0.25
CA SER A 155 1.45 20.80 -0.94
C SER A 155 1.17 19.70 0.09
N VAL A 156 0.00 19.09 -0.01
CA VAL A 156 -0.47 18.04 0.90
C VAL A 156 -0.87 16.80 0.11
N ASN A 157 -0.66 15.64 0.73
CA ASN A 157 -1.19 14.36 0.26
C ASN A 157 -2.34 13.99 1.17
N THR A 158 -3.54 13.92 0.61
CA THR A 158 -4.78 13.74 1.36
C THR A 158 -5.54 12.51 0.89
N ILE A 159 -6.10 11.76 1.82
CA ILE A 159 -7.08 10.70 1.55
C ILE A 159 -8.41 11.12 2.16
N TYR A 160 -9.49 10.98 1.41
CA TYR A 160 -10.85 11.18 1.91
C TYR A 160 -11.56 9.83 1.91
N ILE A 161 -12.24 9.51 3.01
CA ILE A 161 -13.14 8.35 3.09
C ILE A 161 -14.55 8.89 3.32
N TYR A 162 -15.42 8.67 2.35
CA TYR A 162 -16.78 9.20 2.31
C TYR A 162 -17.81 8.25 2.87
N ASP A 163 -18.94 8.81 3.28
CA ASP A 163 -20.06 8.08 3.90
C ASP A 163 -19.56 7.08 4.96
N VAL A 164 -18.72 7.56 5.86
CA VAL A 164 -18.00 6.71 6.81
C VAL A 164 -18.93 5.88 7.72
N ASN A 165 -20.21 6.24 7.80
CA ASN A 165 -21.21 5.49 8.56
C ASN A 165 -21.68 4.20 7.85
N SER A 166 -21.60 4.12 6.52
CA SER A 166 -21.85 2.87 5.78
C SER A 166 -20.59 2.00 5.65
N PHE A 167 -19.42 2.56 5.99
CA PHE A 167 -18.12 1.91 5.97
C PHE A 167 -17.92 0.97 7.17
N THR A 168 -18.60 -0.18 7.16
CA THR A 168 -18.65 -1.11 8.31
C THR A 168 -18.16 -2.54 8.02
N GLU A 169 -18.08 -2.96 6.75
CA GLU A 169 -17.68 -4.32 6.41
C GLU A 169 -16.14 -4.44 6.40
N PRO A 170 -15.51 -5.30 7.22
CA PRO A 170 -14.05 -5.35 7.38
C PRO A 170 -13.25 -5.46 6.09
N MET A 171 -13.65 -6.33 5.16
CA MET A 171 -12.87 -6.57 3.94
C MET A 171 -12.95 -5.38 2.97
N GLU A 172 -14.13 -4.80 2.75
CA GLU A 172 -14.31 -3.59 1.96
C GLU A 172 -13.62 -2.40 2.62
N MET A 173 -13.64 -2.31 3.95
CA MET A 173 -12.84 -1.31 4.63
C MET A 173 -11.35 -1.47 4.29
N ALA A 174 -10.83 -2.70 4.39
CA ALA A 174 -9.41 -2.98 4.15
C ALA A 174 -9.01 -2.76 2.70
N ARG A 175 -9.88 -3.12 1.75
CA ARG A 175 -9.69 -2.83 0.33
C ARG A 175 -9.58 -1.33 0.11
N GLU A 176 -10.56 -0.56 0.58
CA GLU A 176 -10.62 0.87 0.29
C GLU A 176 -9.43 1.63 0.88
N ILE A 177 -9.08 1.35 2.14
CA ILE A 177 -7.91 1.97 2.77
C ILE A 177 -6.62 1.59 2.03
N ALA A 178 -6.47 0.34 1.61
CA ALA A 178 -5.31 -0.09 0.84
C ALA A 178 -5.28 0.50 -0.58
N HIS A 179 -6.44 0.71 -1.20
CA HIS A 179 -6.60 1.35 -2.50
C HIS A 179 -6.14 2.81 -2.44
N GLU A 180 -6.72 3.60 -1.54
CA GLU A 180 -6.37 5.02 -1.42
C GLU A 180 -4.92 5.22 -0.97
N TYR A 181 -4.42 4.35 -0.09
CA TYR A 181 -3.02 4.38 0.29
C TYR A 181 -2.08 3.96 -0.86
N GLY A 182 -2.55 3.11 -1.78
CA GLY A 182 -1.87 2.79 -3.03
C GLY A 182 -1.64 4.03 -3.88
N HIS A 183 -2.67 4.85 -4.08
CA HIS A 183 -2.53 6.15 -4.76
C HIS A 183 -1.55 7.09 -4.03
N ALA A 184 -1.58 7.09 -2.70
CA ALA A 184 -0.77 7.99 -1.89
C ALA A 184 0.73 7.63 -1.87
N SER A 185 1.08 6.36 -2.10
CA SER A 185 2.43 5.84 -1.79
C SER A 185 3.14 5.10 -2.93
N LEU A 186 2.41 4.56 -3.91
CA LEU A 186 3.00 3.85 -5.06
C LEU A 186 3.13 4.78 -6.27
N PRO A 187 4.13 4.56 -7.15
CA PRO A 187 4.28 5.33 -8.38
C PRO A 187 3.01 5.31 -9.23
N ALA A 188 2.59 6.48 -9.72
CA ALA A 188 1.40 6.62 -10.53
C ALA A 188 1.60 5.98 -11.92
N ILE A 189 0.78 4.99 -12.23
CA ILE A 189 0.77 4.31 -13.53
C ILE A 189 -0.62 4.46 -14.13
N GLY A 190 -0.72 5.20 -15.23
CA GLY A 190 -1.97 5.48 -15.91
C GLY A 190 -1.96 5.07 -17.37
N GLY A 191 -2.72 5.80 -18.18
CA GLY A 191 -3.07 5.40 -19.55
C GLY A 191 -4.35 4.58 -19.63
N TYR A 192 -5.11 4.51 -18.53
CA TYR A 192 -6.39 3.81 -18.44
C TYR A 192 -7.56 4.79 -18.41
N LYS A 193 -8.76 4.26 -18.64
CA LYS A 193 -10.05 4.95 -18.52
C LYS A 193 -11.01 4.18 -17.61
N GLU A 194 -10.78 2.87 -17.46
CA GLU A 194 -11.58 1.99 -16.64
C GLU A 194 -10.67 0.98 -15.95
N PRO A 195 -11.00 0.58 -14.71
CA PRO A 195 -12.01 1.17 -13.83
C PRO A 195 -11.70 2.60 -13.35
N GLU A 196 -10.44 3.01 -13.41
CA GLU A 196 -9.97 4.36 -13.07
C GLU A 196 -8.76 4.73 -13.94
N ASP A 197 -8.35 6.01 -13.92
CA ASP A 197 -7.25 6.49 -14.76
C ASP A 197 -5.87 5.98 -14.31
N TRP A 198 -5.71 5.70 -13.01
CA TRP A 198 -4.44 5.38 -12.37
C TRP A 198 -4.48 4.01 -11.68
N ALA A 199 -3.72 3.03 -12.17
CA ALA A 199 -3.72 1.67 -11.65
C ALA A 199 -3.07 1.50 -10.27
N ASN A 200 -2.42 2.52 -9.72
CA ASN A 200 -1.67 2.40 -8.46
C ASN A 200 -2.58 2.23 -7.23
N GLY A 201 -3.85 2.65 -7.30
CA GLY A 201 -4.86 2.34 -6.28
C GLY A 201 -5.16 0.85 -6.24
N TYR A 202 -5.64 0.30 -7.36
CA TYR A 202 -5.91 -1.14 -7.48
C TYR A 202 -4.67 -2.04 -7.29
N LEU A 203 -3.48 -1.56 -7.63
CA LEU A 203 -2.22 -2.24 -7.31
C LEU A 203 -2.00 -2.26 -5.81
N GLY A 204 -2.11 -1.11 -5.13
CA GLY A 204 -1.98 -1.00 -3.68
C GLY A 204 -2.93 -1.95 -2.94
N GLU A 205 -4.20 -1.93 -3.29
CA GLU A 205 -5.22 -2.85 -2.76
C GLU A 205 -4.74 -4.31 -2.81
N LYS A 206 -4.39 -4.80 -4.00
CA LYS A 206 -4.05 -6.22 -4.22
C LYS A 206 -2.70 -6.60 -3.63
N LEU A 207 -1.72 -5.71 -3.78
CA LEU A 207 -0.35 -5.92 -3.34
C LEU A 207 -0.26 -5.92 -1.82
N PHE A 208 -0.80 -4.88 -1.18
CA PHE A 208 -0.71 -4.74 0.26
C PHE A 208 -1.52 -5.81 0.99
N LEU A 209 -2.72 -6.15 0.51
CA LEU A 209 -3.51 -7.24 1.11
C LEU A 209 -2.83 -8.61 0.95
N SER A 210 -2.09 -8.83 -0.14
CA SER A 210 -1.25 -10.02 -0.30
C SER A 210 -0.13 -10.09 0.75
N TRP A 211 0.53 -8.96 1.02
CA TRP A 211 1.58 -8.89 2.05
C TRP A 211 1.04 -9.02 3.46
N ILE A 212 -0.11 -8.40 3.75
CA ILE A 212 -0.80 -8.55 5.01
C ILE A 212 -1.15 -10.01 5.26
N ARG A 213 -1.73 -10.70 4.27
CA ARG A 213 -2.03 -12.13 4.37
C ARG A 213 -0.78 -12.94 4.66
N GLN A 214 0.35 -12.63 4.01
CA GLN A 214 1.62 -13.27 4.32
C GLN A 214 2.08 -12.97 5.76
N GLY A 215 1.96 -11.72 6.20
CA GLY A 215 2.28 -11.33 7.58
C GLY A 215 1.41 -12.05 8.61
N MET A 216 0.13 -12.31 8.33
CA MET A 216 -0.74 -13.10 9.20
C MET A 216 -0.35 -14.59 9.21
N GLU A 217 0.00 -15.16 8.06
CA GLU A 217 0.52 -16.54 7.98
C GLU A 217 1.83 -16.71 8.79
N GLU A 218 2.70 -15.70 8.75
CA GLU A 218 3.96 -15.67 9.50
C GLU A 218 3.76 -15.27 10.98
N GLY A 219 2.52 -15.01 11.40
CA GLY A 219 2.19 -14.56 12.75
C GLY A 219 2.70 -13.15 13.09
N ARG A 220 3.17 -12.36 12.12
CA ARG A 220 3.64 -10.97 12.28
C ARG A 220 2.53 -9.94 12.34
N LEU A 221 1.31 -10.29 11.93
CA LEU A 221 0.15 -9.41 11.89
C LEU A 221 -1.07 -10.15 12.45
N VAL A 222 -1.95 -9.41 13.10
CA VAL A 222 -3.23 -9.90 13.66
C VAL A 222 -4.42 -9.18 13.01
N PRO A 223 -5.66 -9.70 13.10
CA PRO A 223 -6.83 -9.08 12.47
C PRO A 223 -7.02 -7.60 12.83
N GLU A 224 -6.68 -7.19 14.05
CA GLU A 224 -6.78 -5.80 14.49
C GLU A 224 -5.82 -4.86 13.73
N ASP A 225 -4.73 -5.36 13.15
CA ASP A 225 -3.83 -4.59 12.28
C ASP A 225 -4.47 -4.29 10.90
N VAL A 226 -5.61 -4.93 10.61
CA VAL A 226 -6.27 -4.96 9.31
C VAL A 226 -7.78 -4.82 9.47
N MET A 227 -8.21 -3.97 10.40
CA MET A 227 -9.62 -3.62 10.61
C MET A 227 -10.56 -4.82 10.87
N GLY A 228 -10.02 -5.87 11.50
CA GLY A 228 -10.76 -7.07 11.87
C GLY A 228 -10.83 -8.14 10.78
N VAL A 229 -10.17 -7.93 9.63
CA VAL A 229 -10.15 -8.92 8.56
C VAL A 229 -9.38 -10.17 8.99
N THR A 230 -10.02 -11.34 8.88
CA THR A 230 -9.37 -12.62 9.19
C THR A 230 -8.53 -13.12 8.02
N LYS A 231 -7.59 -14.03 8.31
CA LYS A 231 -6.74 -14.67 7.29
C LYS A 231 -7.57 -15.44 6.27
N GLU A 232 -8.64 -16.11 6.70
CA GLU A 232 -9.53 -16.89 5.84
C GLU A 232 -10.29 -15.99 4.86
N LEU A 233 -10.72 -14.81 5.32
CA LEU A 233 -11.40 -13.83 4.48
C LEU A 233 -10.45 -13.26 3.42
N LEU A 234 -9.20 -12.94 3.81
CA LEU A 234 -8.15 -12.56 2.88
C LEU A 234 -7.82 -13.67 1.89
N ASP A 235 -7.67 -14.92 2.33
CA ASP A 235 -7.39 -16.07 1.47
C ASP A 235 -8.47 -16.19 0.38
N LYS A 236 -9.76 -16.09 0.75
CA LYS A 236 -10.87 -16.10 -0.20
C LYS A 236 -10.82 -14.91 -1.17
N TRP A 237 -10.56 -13.71 -0.66
CA TRP A 237 -10.52 -12.51 -1.49
C TRP A 237 -9.36 -12.54 -2.50
N LEU A 238 -8.16 -12.96 -2.07
CA LEU A 238 -6.97 -13.08 -2.92
C LEU A 238 -7.13 -14.18 -3.97
N ALA A 239 -7.79 -15.28 -3.62
CA ALA A 239 -8.12 -16.34 -4.58
C ALA A 239 -9.01 -15.80 -5.72
N ALA A 240 -9.96 -14.91 -5.42
CA ALA A 240 -10.85 -14.32 -6.41
C ALA A 240 -10.20 -13.17 -7.20
N ASN A 241 -9.44 -12.30 -6.55
CA ASN A 241 -9.05 -11.00 -7.11
C ASN A 241 -7.58 -10.87 -7.54
N VAL A 242 -6.70 -11.75 -7.05
CA VAL A 242 -5.25 -11.68 -7.32
C VAL A 242 -4.77 -12.90 -8.10
N THR A 243 -5.18 -14.09 -7.68
CA THR A 243 -4.68 -15.34 -8.25
C THR A 243 -4.92 -15.46 -9.76
N PRO A 244 -6.10 -15.12 -10.32
CA PRO A 244 -6.32 -15.18 -11.77
C PRO A 244 -5.41 -14.22 -12.55
N LEU A 245 -5.16 -13.03 -12.02
CA LEU A 245 -4.29 -12.02 -12.64
C LEU A 245 -2.84 -12.51 -12.70
N VAL A 246 -2.33 -13.04 -11.59
CA VAL A 246 -0.97 -13.57 -11.48
C VAL A 246 -0.76 -14.77 -12.40
N GLN A 247 -1.71 -15.72 -12.42
CA GLN A 247 -1.62 -16.89 -13.30
C GLN A 247 -1.66 -16.51 -14.77
N THR A 248 -2.49 -15.54 -15.13
CA THR A 248 -2.57 -15.00 -16.49
C THR A 248 -1.26 -14.32 -16.88
N ALA A 249 -0.71 -13.46 -16.03
CA ALA A 249 0.55 -12.78 -16.30
C ALA A 249 1.74 -13.74 -16.38
N ALA A 250 1.81 -14.73 -15.48
CA ALA A 250 2.87 -15.73 -15.50
C ALA A 250 2.87 -16.54 -16.82
N SER A 251 1.70 -16.90 -17.32
CA SER A 251 1.57 -17.77 -18.51
C SER A 251 1.78 -17.03 -19.84
N ASN A 252 1.69 -15.70 -19.85
CA ASN A 252 1.71 -14.89 -21.07
C ASN A 252 2.93 -13.98 -21.13
N PHE A 253 3.56 -13.88 -22.31
CA PHE A 253 4.63 -12.91 -22.52
C PHE A 253 4.07 -11.49 -22.38
N PRO A 254 4.77 -10.56 -21.68
CA PRO A 254 4.28 -9.19 -21.52
C PRO A 254 4.35 -8.41 -22.83
N ILE A 255 3.21 -8.27 -23.50
CA ILE A 255 3.09 -7.52 -24.75
C ILE A 255 2.79 -6.06 -24.43
N GLN A 256 3.63 -5.13 -24.89
CA GLN A 256 3.49 -3.69 -24.59
C GLN A 256 2.15 -3.11 -25.06
N ALA A 257 1.72 -3.40 -26.29
CA ALA A 257 0.44 -2.94 -26.83
C ALA A 257 -0.77 -3.44 -26.01
N ALA A 258 -0.64 -4.61 -25.39
CA ALA A 258 -1.66 -5.19 -24.55
C ALA A 258 -1.77 -4.50 -23.18
N LEU A 259 -0.65 -3.99 -22.65
CA LEU A 259 -0.56 -3.21 -21.41
C LEU A 259 -1.02 -1.75 -21.62
N ALA A 260 -0.78 -1.19 -22.81
CA ALA A 260 -1.21 0.16 -23.20
C ALA A 260 -2.71 0.27 -23.49
N ASN A 261 -3.48 -0.82 -23.41
CA ASN A 261 -4.91 -0.79 -23.66
C ASN A 261 -5.61 0.00 -22.54
N PRO A 262 -6.38 1.05 -22.84
CA PRO A 262 -6.97 1.91 -21.81
C PRO A 262 -8.14 1.30 -21.04
N SER A 263 -8.60 0.10 -21.42
CA SER A 263 -9.69 -0.60 -20.73
C SER A 263 -9.23 -1.31 -19.47
N LYS A 264 -10.21 -1.78 -18.69
CA LYS A 264 -9.98 -2.68 -17.56
C LYS A 264 -9.08 -3.86 -17.92
N ALA A 265 -9.20 -4.43 -19.12
CA ALA A 265 -8.38 -5.57 -19.53
C ALA A 265 -6.89 -5.22 -19.66
N GLY A 266 -6.56 -3.98 -20.05
CA GLY A 266 -5.19 -3.49 -20.06
C GLY A 266 -4.66 -3.25 -18.65
N MET A 267 -5.49 -2.68 -17.77
CA MET A 267 -5.13 -2.50 -16.37
C MET A 267 -4.89 -3.85 -15.67
N ASP A 268 -5.79 -4.82 -15.85
CA ASP A 268 -5.67 -6.18 -15.30
C ASP A 268 -4.36 -6.86 -15.73
N ARG A 269 -3.88 -6.60 -16.96
CA ARG A 269 -2.59 -7.11 -17.44
C ARG A 269 -1.41 -6.47 -16.72
N TYR A 270 -1.44 -5.16 -16.50
CA TYR A 270 -0.42 -4.47 -15.73
C TYR A 270 -0.41 -4.93 -14.28
N LEU A 271 -1.58 -4.97 -13.63
CA LEU A 271 -1.75 -5.45 -12.26
C LEU A 271 -1.23 -6.89 -12.14
N GLY A 272 -1.63 -7.78 -13.04
CA GLY A 272 -1.17 -9.16 -13.05
C GLY A 272 0.34 -9.27 -13.17
N LEU A 273 0.97 -8.47 -14.04
CA LEU A 273 2.43 -8.47 -14.21
C LEU A 273 3.16 -7.96 -12.97
N ALA A 274 2.69 -6.88 -12.35
CA ALA A 274 3.27 -6.33 -11.11
C ALA A 274 3.09 -7.28 -9.92
N LEU A 275 1.90 -7.87 -9.77
CA LEU A 275 1.62 -8.85 -8.71
C LEU A 275 2.39 -10.16 -8.92
N PHE A 276 2.58 -10.60 -10.17
CA PHE A 276 3.44 -11.73 -10.47
C PHE A 276 4.90 -11.42 -10.10
N ALA A 277 5.40 -10.26 -10.52
CA ALA A 277 6.76 -9.82 -10.20
C ALA A 277 6.99 -9.75 -8.68
N SER A 278 6.04 -9.24 -7.90
CA SER A 278 6.15 -9.17 -6.44
C SER A 278 6.14 -10.53 -5.74
N GLN A 279 5.57 -11.57 -6.36
CA GLN A 279 5.56 -12.92 -5.82
C GLN A 279 6.84 -13.71 -6.13
N VAL A 280 7.50 -13.41 -7.24
CA VAL A 280 8.63 -14.21 -7.74
C VAL A 280 9.98 -13.53 -7.58
N LEU A 281 10.06 -12.20 -7.66
CA LEU A 281 11.30 -11.45 -7.51
C LEU A 281 11.56 -11.09 -6.05
N PRO A 282 12.83 -10.88 -5.64
CA PRO A 282 13.13 -10.29 -4.35
C PRO A 282 12.46 -8.91 -4.21
N ASP A 283 12.00 -8.60 -3.00
CA ASP A 283 11.33 -7.34 -2.69
C ASP A 283 12.11 -6.10 -3.18
N ALA A 284 13.44 -6.09 -3.01
CA ALA A 284 14.29 -5.00 -3.47
C ALA A 284 14.30 -4.84 -5.00
N VAL A 285 14.29 -5.94 -5.75
CA VAL A 285 14.24 -5.92 -7.22
C VAL A 285 12.86 -5.48 -7.71
N PHE A 286 11.79 -5.95 -7.07
CA PHE A 286 10.43 -5.52 -7.38
C PHE A 286 10.21 -4.04 -7.06
N GLY A 287 10.59 -3.57 -5.87
CA GLY A 287 10.51 -2.14 -5.52
C GLY A 287 11.31 -1.27 -6.48
N ARG A 288 12.50 -1.73 -6.88
CA ARG A 288 13.32 -1.05 -7.88
C ARG A 288 12.67 -1.00 -9.25
N SER A 289 11.97 -2.05 -9.68
CA SER A 289 11.29 -2.05 -10.99
C SER A 289 10.16 -1.03 -11.05
N LEU A 290 9.44 -0.81 -9.94
CA LEU A 290 8.42 0.24 -9.87
C LEU A 290 9.04 1.62 -10.08
N LEU A 291 10.19 1.90 -9.46
CA LEU A 291 10.92 3.18 -9.61
C LEU A 291 11.58 3.37 -10.97
N LEU A 292 11.95 2.29 -11.65
CA LEU A 292 12.56 2.33 -12.98
C LEU A 292 11.54 2.45 -14.11
N THR A 293 10.24 2.47 -13.80
CA THR A 293 9.21 2.83 -14.77
C THR A 293 9.39 4.32 -15.09
N GLY A 294 10.15 4.61 -16.16
CA GLY A 294 10.59 5.96 -16.51
C GLY A 294 9.49 6.90 -17.00
N SER A 295 8.23 6.50 -16.87
CA SER A 295 7.03 7.22 -17.27
C SER A 295 5.89 6.87 -16.33
N THR A 296 4.74 7.49 -16.54
CA THR A 296 3.47 7.09 -15.91
C THR A 296 2.70 6.08 -16.77
N GLU A 297 3.32 5.40 -17.74
CA GLU A 297 2.63 4.50 -18.67
C GLU A 297 2.95 3.03 -18.39
N ALA A 298 1.91 2.20 -18.28
CA ALA A 298 2.05 0.77 -17.97
C ALA A 298 2.84 -0.03 -19.02
N LYS A 299 2.88 0.43 -20.27
CA LYS A 299 3.59 -0.24 -21.36
C LYS A 299 5.11 -0.31 -21.16
N ASP A 300 5.67 0.56 -20.32
CA ASP A 300 7.10 0.65 -20.05
C ASP A 300 7.55 -0.29 -18.92
N TYR A 301 6.59 -0.80 -18.14
CA TYR A 301 6.88 -1.64 -16.98
C TYR A 301 7.66 -2.94 -17.28
N PRO A 302 7.42 -3.67 -18.40
CA PRO A 302 8.21 -4.85 -18.74
C PRO A 302 9.71 -4.53 -18.91
N GLN A 303 10.04 -3.36 -19.45
CA GLN A 303 11.43 -2.92 -19.58
C GLN A 303 12.01 -2.61 -18.20
N ALA A 304 11.25 -1.90 -17.35
CA ALA A 304 11.66 -1.58 -15.99
C ALA A 304 11.96 -2.84 -15.16
N LEU A 305 11.17 -3.91 -15.31
CA LEU A 305 11.46 -5.21 -14.71
C LEU A 305 12.80 -5.77 -15.16
N THR A 306 13.09 -5.76 -16.47
CA THR A 306 14.36 -6.28 -16.97
C THR A 306 15.55 -5.44 -16.51
N LEU A 307 15.40 -4.12 -16.41
CA LEU A 307 16.45 -3.23 -15.89
C LEU A 307 16.71 -3.49 -14.41
N ALA A 308 15.66 -3.59 -13.59
CA ALA A 308 15.80 -3.91 -12.16
C ALA A 308 16.48 -5.25 -11.93
N THR A 309 16.16 -6.26 -12.74
CA THR A 309 16.81 -7.58 -12.66
C THR A 309 18.28 -7.57 -13.07
N GLU A 310 18.75 -6.58 -13.84
CA GLU A 310 20.15 -6.48 -14.28
C GLU A 310 21.07 -5.83 -13.24
N GLU A 311 20.52 -5.08 -12.28
CA GLU A 311 21.31 -4.34 -11.29
C GLU A 311 22.08 -5.22 -10.29
N PRO A 312 21.49 -6.25 -9.65
CA PRO A 312 22.24 -7.10 -8.72
C PRO A 312 23.17 -8.08 -9.46
N ASP A 313 24.32 -8.44 -8.88
CA ASP A 313 25.20 -9.46 -9.50
C ASP A 313 24.55 -10.86 -9.53
N SER A 314 23.75 -11.17 -8.50
CA SER A 314 22.91 -12.37 -8.43
C SER A 314 21.67 -12.13 -7.58
N TYR A 315 20.62 -12.91 -7.81
CA TYR A 315 19.39 -12.86 -7.02
C TYR A 315 18.64 -14.18 -7.05
N THR A 316 17.74 -14.36 -6.09
CA THR A 316 16.91 -15.57 -5.98
C THR A 316 15.48 -15.27 -6.40
N VAL A 317 14.96 -16.06 -7.33
CA VAL A 317 13.56 -16.06 -7.73
C VAL A 317 12.81 -17.12 -6.92
N ARG A 318 11.62 -16.80 -6.42
CA ARG A 318 10.72 -17.76 -5.75
C ARG A 318 9.66 -18.27 -6.72
N ILE A 319 9.50 -19.58 -6.83
CA ILE A 319 8.42 -20.22 -7.57
C ILE A 319 7.33 -20.63 -6.57
N PRO A 320 6.18 -19.93 -6.52
CA PRO A 320 5.11 -20.28 -5.61
C PRO A 320 4.42 -21.58 -6.05
N LYS A 321 3.85 -22.32 -5.09
CA LYS A 321 3.11 -23.57 -5.33
C LYS A 321 2.10 -23.49 -6.48
N SER A 322 1.40 -22.36 -6.61
CA SER A 322 0.38 -22.14 -7.64
C SER A 322 0.94 -22.12 -9.08
N LEU A 323 2.25 -21.89 -9.23
CA LEU A 323 2.97 -21.81 -10.50
C LEU A 323 3.95 -22.97 -10.73
N ALA A 324 4.11 -23.85 -9.75
CA ALA A 324 5.03 -24.99 -9.84
C ALA A 324 4.72 -25.87 -11.06
N ASN A 325 5.78 -26.23 -11.80
CA ASN A 325 5.77 -27.06 -13.00
C ASN A 325 4.87 -26.55 -14.14
N LYS A 326 4.52 -25.26 -14.13
CA LYS A 326 3.81 -24.60 -15.24
C LYS A 326 4.79 -23.77 -16.07
N PRO A 327 4.59 -23.64 -17.39
CA PRO A 327 5.30 -22.66 -18.20
C PRO A 327 5.05 -21.24 -17.67
N ILE A 328 6.11 -20.56 -17.23
CA ILE A 328 6.04 -19.16 -16.77
C ILE A 328 7.07 -18.29 -17.47
N TRP A 329 6.72 -17.04 -17.72
CA TRP A 329 7.63 -16.00 -18.22
C TRP A 329 8.29 -15.27 -17.07
N LEU A 330 9.63 -15.22 -17.05
CA LEU A 330 10.41 -14.49 -16.06
C LEU A 330 11.27 -13.41 -16.71
N PRO A 331 11.33 -12.20 -16.13
CA PRO A 331 12.34 -11.21 -16.51
C PRO A 331 13.69 -11.69 -16.01
N LEU A 332 14.65 -11.83 -16.92
CA LEU A 332 16.00 -12.29 -16.61
C LEU A 332 17.04 -11.19 -16.85
N GLY A 333 16.73 -10.22 -17.71
CA GLY A 333 17.70 -9.19 -18.07
C GLY A 333 18.88 -9.82 -18.81
N LYS A 334 20.07 -9.75 -18.18
CA LYS A 334 21.33 -10.38 -18.63
C LYS A 334 21.65 -11.67 -17.89
N GLY A 335 20.77 -12.10 -17.00
CA GLY A 335 20.99 -13.20 -16.08
C GLY A 335 21.09 -14.55 -16.77
N LYS A 336 21.55 -15.54 -16.01
CA LYS A 336 21.41 -16.97 -16.32
C LYS A 336 20.79 -17.65 -15.11
N VAL A 337 19.81 -18.52 -15.35
CA VAL A 337 19.14 -19.30 -14.31
C VAL A 337 19.58 -20.76 -14.38
N THR A 338 19.74 -21.39 -13.22
CA THR A 338 20.01 -22.83 -13.09
C THR A 338 18.89 -23.51 -12.31
N GLY A 339 18.67 -24.81 -12.55
CA GLY A 339 17.66 -25.59 -11.81
C GLY A 339 16.24 -25.51 -12.38
N ALA A 340 16.08 -25.00 -13.60
CA ALA A 340 14.80 -24.93 -14.31
C ALA A 340 14.93 -25.50 -15.73
N LYS A 341 13.82 -26.04 -16.25
CA LYS A 341 13.72 -26.45 -17.65
C LYS A 341 13.37 -25.23 -18.49
N ILE A 342 14.32 -24.76 -19.29
CA ILE A 342 14.09 -23.62 -20.20
C ILE A 342 13.31 -24.11 -21.41
N LEU A 343 12.21 -23.42 -21.73
CA LEU A 343 11.36 -23.73 -22.86
C LEU A 343 11.67 -22.85 -24.07
N GLN A 344 11.81 -21.54 -23.85
CA GLN A 344 12.13 -20.58 -24.91
C GLN A 344 12.69 -19.26 -24.36
N PHE A 345 13.35 -18.50 -25.23
CA PHE A 345 13.86 -17.16 -24.98
C PHE A 345 13.10 -16.15 -25.84
N ARG A 346 12.82 -14.97 -25.28
CA ARG A 346 12.27 -13.83 -26.05
C ARG A 346 12.84 -12.51 -25.52
N GLY A 347 13.90 -12.04 -26.16
CA GLY A 347 14.64 -10.86 -25.70
C GLY A 347 15.24 -11.11 -24.31
N LYS A 348 14.98 -10.19 -23.36
CA LYS A 348 15.44 -10.25 -21.96
C LYS A 348 14.55 -11.09 -21.03
N TRP A 349 13.67 -11.89 -21.61
CA TRP A 349 12.72 -12.74 -20.91
C TRP A 349 12.93 -14.19 -21.31
N ILE A 350 12.66 -15.08 -20.36
CA ILE A 350 12.68 -16.52 -20.58
C ILE A 350 11.34 -17.13 -20.20
N GLN A 351 10.93 -18.15 -20.93
CA GLN A 351 9.88 -19.04 -20.49
C GLN A 351 10.52 -20.31 -19.93
N LEU A 352 10.11 -20.71 -18.73
CA LEU A 352 10.65 -21.90 -18.07
C LEU A 352 9.57 -22.68 -17.31
N GLU A 353 9.91 -23.92 -16.95
CA GLU A 353 9.20 -24.75 -15.98
C GLU A 353 10.16 -25.08 -14.82
N ALA A 354 9.68 -24.94 -13.58
CA ALA A 354 10.44 -25.28 -12.38
C ALA A 354 9.51 -25.78 -11.27
N PRO A 355 9.98 -26.66 -10.37
CA PRO A 355 9.21 -27.04 -9.18
C PRO A 355 8.99 -25.85 -8.24
N GLU A 356 8.11 -26.02 -7.26
CA GLU A 356 8.01 -25.07 -6.14
C GLU A 356 9.37 -24.93 -5.45
N GLY A 357 9.75 -23.69 -5.11
CA GLY A 357 10.99 -23.44 -4.40
C GLY A 357 11.68 -22.17 -4.86
N THR A 358 13.00 -22.21 -4.94
CA THR A 358 13.82 -21.06 -5.32
C THR A 358 14.76 -21.40 -6.48
N LEU A 359 15.00 -20.42 -7.34
CA LEU A 359 15.94 -20.49 -8.45
C LEU A 359 16.96 -19.37 -8.30
N ASN A 360 18.24 -19.67 -8.49
CA ASN A 360 19.29 -18.66 -8.48
C ASN A 360 19.50 -18.12 -9.90
N VAL A 361 19.57 -16.80 -10.01
CA VAL A 361 19.89 -16.07 -11.23
C VAL A 361 21.19 -15.31 -11.02
N VAL A 362 22.11 -15.43 -11.99
CA VAL A 362 23.44 -14.77 -11.95
C VAL A 362 23.60 -13.89 -13.19
N ASN A 363 23.82 -12.59 -13.01
CA ASN A 363 24.00 -11.60 -14.09
C ASN A 363 25.44 -11.44 -14.55
N ARG A 364 26.40 -11.56 -13.63
CA ARG A 364 27.84 -11.53 -13.95
C ARG A 364 28.45 -12.86 -13.59
N THR A 365 29.03 -13.54 -14.58
CA THR A 365 30.02 -14.59 -14.30
C THR A 365 31.29 -13.90 -13.82
N SER A 366 31.59 -14.05 -12.54
CA SER A 366 32.92 -13.79 -11.97
C SER A 366 34.01 -14.52 -12.74
#